data_AF-A0A522K8H0-F1
#
_entry.id   AF-A0A522K8H0-F1
#
_cell.length_a   1.000
_cell.length_b   1.000
_cell.length_c   1.000
_cell.angle_alpha   90.00
_cell.angle_beta   90.00
_cell.angle_gamma   90.00
#
_symmetry.space_group_name_H-M   'P 1'
#
loop_
_entity.id
_entity.type
_entity.pdbx_description
1 polymer ?
#
loop_
_entity_poly.entity_id
_entity_poly.type
_entity_poly.pdbx_seq_one_letter_code
_entity_poly.pdbx_strand_id
1 'polypeptide(L)'
;MQKGLGDLINKQLDFAKAQALTAIAQKVQQAEVRGIQSTFENPTPFTQHSVGVIKARKSSMQAVVFLKDKAADYLEPYEFGGVHHLNSKALLNPKDISLNQYGNLPRATLARLKGRPDIFIGIIQTKAGPINGVWQRSLTIAHAKVAGKKGRKLTRANTTGALKLLIRFGDALPVHKHLNWFKRAGRVVSMYQARALEDAMAQALATAK
;
A
#
# COMPACT_ATOMS: atom_id res chain seq x y z
N MET A 1 45.10 28.53 -20.36
CA MET A 1 43.99 27.86 -21.08
C MET A 1 43.73 26.42 -20.61
N GLN A 2 44.71 25.63 -20.15
CA GLN A 2 44.49 24.23 -19.75
C GLN A 2 43.60 24.01 -18.50
N LYS A 3 43.62 24.88 -17.48
CA LYS A 3 42.80 24.72 -16.26
C LYS A 3 41.28 24.80 -16.50
N GLY A 4 40.84 25.74 -17.33
CA GLY A 4 39.41 25.94 -17.62
C GLY A 4 38.76 24.77 -18.40
N LEU A 5 39.53 24.12 -19.27
CA LEU A 5 39.05 22.94 -20.01
C LEU A 5 38.91 21.72 -19.08
N GLY A 6 39.87 21.51 -18.17
CA GLY A 6 39.81 20.44 -17.17
C GLY A 6 38.62 20.58 -16.22
N ASP A 7 38.35 21.80 -15.74
CA ASP A 7 37.22 22.09 -14.85
C ASP A 7 35.87 21.88 -15.54
N LEU A 8 35.77 22.22 -16.84
CA LEU A 8 34.57 21.97 -17.64
C LEU A 8 34.33 20.46 -17.80
N ILE A 9 35.37 19.70 -18.16
CA ILE A 9 35.30 18.23 -18.32
C ILE A 9 34.86 17.56 -17.01
N ASN A 10 35.44 17.95 -15.87
CA ASN A 10 35.08 17.40 -14.57
C ASN A 10 33.61 17.69 -14.23
N LYS A 11 33.13 18.91 -14.45
CA LYS A 11 31.73 19.30 -14.21
C LYS A 11 30.73 18.53 -15.07
N GLN A 12 31.12 18.18 -16.30
CA GLN A 12 30.31 17.39 -17.22
C GLN A 12 30.32 15.91 -16.86
N LEU A 13 31.47 15.37 -16.45
CA LEU A 13 31.57 14.00 -15.94
C LEU A 13 30.70 13.82 -14.69
N ASP A 14 30.72 14.78 -13.76
CA ASP A 14 29.90 14.77 -12.56
C ASP A 14 28.40 14.91 -12.87
N PHE A 15 28.06 15.72 -13.88
CA PHE A 15 26.70 15.79 -14.38
C PHE A 15 26.23 14.46 -14.96
N ALA A 16 27.03 13.84 -15.84
CA ALA A 16 26.75 12.55 -16.44
C ALA A 16 26.54 11.47 -15.38
N LYS A 17 27.42 11.40 -14.37
CA LYS A 17 27.29 10.45 -13.25
C LYS A 17 25.98 10.62 -12.49
N ALA A 18 25.66 11.86 -12.09
CA ALA A 18 24.41 12.14 -11.38
C ALA A 18 23.17 11.80 -12.23
N GLN A 19 23.24 12.05 -13.54
CA GLN A 19 22.17 11.74 -14.46
C GLN A 19 22.00 10.22 -14.66
N ALA A 20 23.10 9.48 -14.83
CA ALA A 20 23.09 8.02 -14.96
C ALA A 20 22.48 7.36 -13.71
N LEU A 21 22.93 7.76 -12.52
CA LEU A 21 22.40 7.26 -11.24
C LEU A 21 20.89 7.54 -11.10
N THR A 22 20.46 8.75 -11.49
CA THR A 22 19.05 9.12 -11.46
C THR A 22 18.23 8.28 -12.43
N ALA A 23 18.73 8.04 -13.65
CA ALA A 23 18.06 7.23 -14.65
C ALA A 23 17.90 5.76 -14.19
N ILE A 24 18.95 5.18 -13.60
CA ILE A 24 18.91 3.83 -13.02
C ILE A 24 17.88 3.77 -11.89
N ALA A 25 17.88 4.74 -10.97
CA ALA A 25 16.93 4.79 -9.86
C ALA A 25 15.47 4.87 -10.34
N GLN A 26 15.21 5.62 -11.43
CA GLN A 26 13.89 5.67 -12.06
C GLN A 26 13.48 4.32 -12.68
N LYS A 27 14.42 3.59 -13.30
CA LYS A 27 14.16 2.22 -13.80
C LYS A 27 13.84 1.26 -12.66
N VAL A 28 14.58 1.35 -11.55
CA VAL A 28 14.30 0.55 -10.35
C VAL A 28 12.91 0.88 -9.81
N GLN A 29 12.57 2.16 -9.64
CA GLN A 29 11.22 2.57 -9.23
C GLN A 29 10.13 1.95 -10.11
N GLN A 30 10.27 2.04 -11.44
CA GLN A 30 9.29 1.45 -12.37
C GLN A 30 9.16 -0.07 -12.20
N ALA A 31 10.27 -0.76 -11.99
CA ALA A 31 10.27 -2.20 -11.76
C ALA A 31 9.64 -2.58 -10.41
N GLU A 32 9.90 -1.82 -9.34
CA GLU A 32 9.29 -2.03 -8.03
C GLU A 32 7.78 -1.77 -8.06
N VAL A 33 7.33 -0.71 -8.74
CA VAL A 33 5.89 -0.43 -8.93
C VAL A 33 5.20 -1.61 -9.63
N ARG A 34 5.79 -2.14 -10.69
CA ARG A 34 5.28 -3.37 -11.35
C ARG A 34 5.33 -4.57 -10.42
N GLY A 35 6.33 -4.64 -9.56
CA GLY A 35 6.45 -5.67 -8.53
C GLY A 35 5.30 -5.71 -7.57
N ILE A 36 4.97 -4.55 -7.01
CA ILE A 36 3.81 -4.36 -6.16
C ILE A 36 2.53 -4.79 -6.91
N GLN A 37 2.35 -4.35 -8.15
CA GLN A 37 1.21 -4.72 -8.98
C GLN A 37 1.12 -6.23 -9.25
N SER A 38 2.24 -6.92 -9.43
CA SER A 38 2.26 -8.37 -9.65
C SER A 38 2.09 -9.19 -8.37
N THR A 39 2.46 -8.64 -7.21
CA THR A 39 2.42 -9.36 -5.93
C THR A 39 1.03 -9.31 -5.31
N PHE A 40 0.34 -8.17 -5.43
CA PHE A 40 -0.95 -7.92 -4.79
C PHE A 40 -2.10 -7.95 -5.78
N GLU A 41 -3.24 -8.45 -5.33
CA GLU A 41 -4.49 -8.35 -6.09
C GLU A 41 -5.09 -6.95 -5.87
N ASN A 42 -5.33 -6.22 -6.95
CA ASN A 42 -5.96 -4.90 -6.95
C ASN A 42 -5.36 -3.90 -5.92
N PRO A 43 -4.03 -3.67 -5.91
CA PRO A 43 -3.42 -2.74 -4.96
C PRO A 43 -3.97 -1.33 -5.15
N THR A 44 -4.18 -0.61 -4.04
CA THR A 44 -4.66 0.78 -4.09
C THR A 44 -3.66 1.69 -4.82
N PRO A 45 -4.10 2.80 -5.45
CA PRO A 45 -3.18 3.77 -6.05
C PRO A 45 -2.14 4.27 -5.05
N PHE A 46 -2.50 4.44 -3.79
CA PHE A 46 -1.56 4.80 -2.73
C PHE A 46 -0.40 3.78 -2.60
N THR A 47 -0.73 2.48 -2.63
CA THR A 47 0.27 1.39 -2.58
C THR A 47 1.12 1.33 -3.85
N GLN A 48 0.51 1.54 -5.01
CA GLN A 48 1.23 1.53 -6.30
C GLN A 48 2.21 2.71 -6.40
N HIS A 49 1.84 3.88 -5.91
CA HIS A 49 2.67 5.09 -5.93
C HIS A 49 3.46 5.26 -4.62
N SER A 50 3.72 4.16 -3.90
CA SER A 50 4.48 4.15 -2.65
C SER A 50 5.98 4.28 -2.87
N VAL A 51 6.47 3.89 -4.05
CA VAL A 51 7.89 3.92 -4.39
C VAL A 51 8.31 5.32 -4.81
N GLY A 52 9.21 5.93 -4.05
CA GLY A 52 9.80 7.24 -4.31
C GLY A 52 11.25 7.14 -4.81
N VAL A 53 11.73 8.24 -5.40
CA VAL A 53 13.12 8.41 -5.82
C VAL A 53 13.65 9.76 -5.35
N ILE A 54 14.76 9.73 -4.62
CA ILE A 54 15.62 10.91 -4.42
C ILE A 54 16.66 10.87 -5.54
N LYS A 55 16.64 11.89 -6.40
CA LYS A 55 17.56 12.00 -7.55
C LYS A 55 18.99 12.28 -7.07
N ALA A 56 19.97 11.80 -7.82
CA ALA A 56 21.37 12.13 -7.55
C ALA A 56 21.68 13.58 -7.88
N ARG A 57 22.54 14.18 -7.06
CA ARG A 57 23.09 15.53 -7.26
C ARG A 57 24.59 15.41 -7.50
N LYS A 58 25.17 16.40 -8.19
CA LYS A 58 26.64 16.46 -8.39
C LYS A 58 27.42 16.44 -7.07
N SER A 59 26.85 16.96 -5.99
CA SER A 59 27.49 17.01 -4.68
C SER A 59 27.42 15.70 -3.89
N SER A 60 26.37 14.89 -4.07
CA SER A 60 26.14 13.68 -3.27
C SER A 60 26.45 12.38 -4.03
N MET A 61 26.43 12.42 -5.37
CA MET A 61 26.66 11.26 -6.25
C MET A 61 25.90 9.99 -5.83
N GLN A 62 24.69 10.16 -5.30
CA GLN A 62 23.86 9.07 -4.82
C GLN A 62 22.39 9.34 -5.18
N ALA A 63 21.74 8.35 -5.77
CA ALA A 63 20.29 8.30 -5.91
C ALA A 63 19.73 7.25 -4.93
N VAL A 64 18.56 7.52 -4.35
CA VAL A 64 17.92 6.63 -3.38
C VAL A 64 16.54 6.26 -3.88
N VAL A 65 16.24 4.96 -3.92
CA VAL A 65 14.88 4.45 -4.14
C VAL A 65 14.35 3.97 -2.81
N PHE A 66 13.17 4.42 -2.42
CA PHE A 66 12.61 4.17 -1.10
C PHE A 66 11.11 3.90 -1.17
N LEU A 67 10.57 3.23 -0.15
CA LEU A 67 9.14 3.18 0.12
C LEU A 67 8.77 4.33 1.04
N LYS A 68 7.67 5.03 0.75
CA LYS A 68 7.10 6.02 1.68
C LYS A 68 6.75 5.35 3.01
N ASP A 69 7.07 5.99 4.13
CA ASP A 69 6.94 5.43 5.48
C ASP A 69 5.57 4.79 5.74
N LYS A 70 4.48 5.50 5.39
CA LYS A 70 3.11 4.99 5.56
C LYS A 70 2.78 3.74 4.76
N ALA A 71 3.45 3.54 3.62
CA ALA A 71 3.33 2.31 2.88
C ALA A 71 4.25 1.23 3.43
N ALA A 72 5.46 1.61 3.88
CA ALA A 72 6.41 0.70 4.51
C ALA A 72 5.79 0.00 5.74
N ASP A 73 5.01 0.72 6.57
CA ASP A 73 4.31 0.19 7.75
C ASP A 73 3.58 -1.15 7.49
N TYR A 74 3.00 -1.31 6.29
CA TYR A 74 2.28 -2.53 5.91
C TYR A 74 2.94 -3.34 4.79
N LEU A 75 3.96 -2.81 4.11
CA LEU A 75 4.69 -3.51 3.05
C LEU A 75 5.96 -4.20 3.55
N GLU A 76 6.57 -3.70 4.63
CA GLU A 76 7.82 -4.22 5.20
C GLU A 76 7.76 -5.72 5.56
N PRO A 77 6.67 -6.26 6.12
CA PRO A 77 6.57 -7.69 6.39
C PRO A 77 6.60 -8.58 5.14
N TYR A 78 6.35 -8.01 3.95
CA TYR A 78 6.48 -8.74 2.68
C TYR A 78 7.91 -8.78 2.15
N GLU A 79 8.86 -8.08 2.75
CA GLU A 79 10.29 -8.26 2.43
C GLU A 79 10.98 -9.07 3.51
N PHE A 80 10.79 -8.71 4.77
CA PHE A 80 11.53 -9.31 5.90
C PHE A 80 10.79 -10.45 6.61
N GLY A 81 9.52 -10.71 6.23
CA GLY A 81 8.66 -11.65 6.92
C GLY A 81 7.94 -11.04 8.13
N GLY A 82 7.16 -11.87 8.83
CA GLY A 82 6.35 -11.45 9.97
C GLY A 82 4.86 -11.53 9.68
N VAL A 83 4.08 -10.74 10.40
CA VAL A 83 2.60 -10.72 10.30
C VAL A 83 2.11 -9.47 9.58
N HIS A 84 0.91 -9.55 9.02
CA HIS A 84 0.25 -8.40 8.41
C HIS A 84 0.09 -7.26 9.43
N HIS A 85 0.42 -6.04 8.99
CA HIS A 85 0.15 -4.84 9.76
C HIS A 85 -1.35 -4.69 10.03
N LEU A 86 -1.70 -4.47 11.30
CA LEU A 86 -3.07 -4.21 11.71
C LEU A 86 -3.25 -2.71 11.99
N ASN A 87 -4.16 -2.08 11.24
CA ASN A 87 -4.57 -0.70 11.49
C ASN A 87 -5.39 -0.52 12.79
N SER A 88 -5.64 -1.62 13.52
CA SER A 88 -6.41 -1.66 14.76
C SER A 88 -5.93 -2.84 15.63
N LYS A 89 -6.49 -3.01 16.83
CA LYS A 89 -6.12 -4.13 17.72
C LYS A 89 -6.43 -5.52 17.16
N ALA A 90 -7.19 -5.63 16.07
CA ALA A 90 -7.59 -6.90 15.48
C ALA A 90 -7.57 -6.85 13.95
N LEU A 91 -7.37 -8.01 13.34
CA LEU A 91 -7.65 -8.26 11.94
C LEU A 91 -9.16 -8.18 11.71
N LEU A 92 -9.57 -7.30 10.80
CA LEU A 92 -10.95 -7.18 10.36
C LEU A 92 -11.16 -8.10 9.16
N ASN A 93 -12.02 -9.10 9.30
CA ASN A 93 -12.37 -10.06 8.25
C ASN A 93 -13.86 -9.88 7.87
N PRO A 94 -14.17 -9.04 6.86
CA PRO A 94 -15.51 -8.83 6.33
C PRO A 94 -16.20 -10.13 5.91
N LYS A 95 -17.49 -10.29 6.25
CA LYS A 95 -18.31 -11.47 5.91
C LYS A 95 -19.54 -11.11 5.09
N ASP A 96 -20.41 -10.26 5.63
CA ASP A 96 -21.61 -9.79 4.94
C ASP A 96 -21.63 -8.26 4.92
N ILE A 97 -20.56 -7.68 4.36
CA ILE A 97 -20.44 -6.23 4.21
C ILE A 97 -19.73 -5.85 2.92
N SER A 98 -20.23 -4.81 2.28
CA SER A 98 -19.70 -4.31 1.02
C SER A 98 -18.28 -3.74 1.20
N LEU A 99 -17.38 -4.16 0.32
CA LEU A 99 -16.02 -3.64 0.20
C LEU A 99 -15.96 -2.55 -0.87
N ASN A 100 -14.88 -1.77 -0.88
CA ASN A 100 -14.60 -0.87 -2.01
C ASN A 100 -14.03 -1.67 -3.20
N GLN A 101 -13.79 -0.97 -4.32
CA GLN A 101 -13.23 -1.55 -5.55
C GLN A 101 -11.87 -2.24 -5.38
N TYR A 102 -11.16 -1.98 -4.29
CA TYR A 102 -9.86 -2.57 -3.95
C TYR A 102 -9.96 -3.69 -2.91
N GLY A 103 -11.18 -4.18 -2.61
CA GLY A 103 -11.39 -5.22 -1.59
C GLY A 103 -11.19 -4.75 -0.15
N ASN A 104 -11.10 -3.44 0.10
CA ASN A 104 -10.89 -2.90 1.45
C ASN A 104 -12.20 -2.45 2.10
N LEU A 105 -12.28 -2.60 3.42
CA LEU A 105 -13.39 -2.05 4.21
C LEU A 105 -13.34 -0.52 4.20
N PRO A 106 -14.40 0.21 3.81
CA PRO A 106 -14.40 1.67 3.83
C PRO A 106 -14.18 2.22 5.25
N ARG A 107 -13.37 3.28 5.40
CA ARG A 107 -12.95 3.85 6.70
C ARG A 107 -14.11 4.16 7.66
N ALA A 108 -15.22 4.70 7.14
CA ALA A 108 -16.37 5.08 7.95
C ALA A 108 -17.26 3.89 8.36
N THR A 109 -16.96 2.67 7.90
CA THR A 109 -17.86 1.52 8.05
C THR A 109 -18.08 1.14 9.51
N LEU A 110 -17.01 1.00 10.30
CA LEU A 110 -17.15 0.65 11.72
C LEU A 110 -17.89 1.72 12.52
N ALA A 111 -17.58 3.00 12.28
CA ALA A 111 -18.29 4.11 12.93
C ALA A 111 -19.79 4.10 12.59
N ARG A 112 -20.12 3.89 11.31
CA ARG A 112 -21.51 3.78 10.84
C ARG A 112 -22.24 2.58 11.46
N LEU A 113 -21.58 1.42 11.57
CA LEU A 113 -22.17 0.24 12.19
C LEU A 113 -22.39 0.46 13.69
N LYS A 114 -21.41 1.03 14.39
CA LYS A 114 -21.51 1.32 15.83
C LYS A 114 -22.71 2.22 16.18
N GLY A 115 -23.08 3.14 15.29
CA GLY A 115 -24.23 4.04 15.48
C GLY A 115 -25.61 3.40 15.23
N ARG A 116 -25.67 2.14 14.79
CA ARG A 116 -26.96 1.47 14.51
C ARG A 116 -27.48 0.73 15.74
N PRO A 117 -28.79 0.80 16.02
CA PRO A 117 -29.39 0.15 17.19
C PRO A 117 -29.44 -1.38 17.08
N ASP A 118 -29.37 -1.92 15.85
CA ASP A 118 -29.39 -3.36 15.58
C ASP A 118 -27.99 -3.99 15.53
N ILE A 119 -26.94 -3.23 15.84
CA ILE A 119 -25.56 -3.72 15.84
C ILE A 119 -25.11 -4.09 17.24
N PHE A 120 -24.39 -5.19 17.31
CA PHE A 120 -23.68 -5.66 18.49
C PHE A 120 -22.22 -5.88 18.13
N ILE A 121 -21.30 -5.42 18.97
CA ILE A 121 -19.87 -5.66 18.80
C ILE A 121 -19.39 -6.45 20.02
N GLY A 122 -18.89 -7.66 19.79
CA GLY A 122 -18.44 -8.53 20.87
C GLY A 122 -18.35 -9.99 20.46
N ILE A 123 -18.16 -10.83 21.48
CA ILE A 123 -18.00 -12.27 21.34
C ILE A 123 -19.39 -12.94 21.40
N ILE A 124 -19.64 -13.86 20.48
CA ILE A 124 -20.82 -14.73 20.49
C ILE A 124 -20.36 -16.18 20.43
N GLN A 125 -20.97 -17.03 21.28
CA GLN A 125 -20.76 -18.46 21.25
C GLN A 125 -21.52 -19.07 20.07
N THR A 126 -20.81 -19.75 19.18
CA THR A 126 -21.39 -20.47 18.04
C THR A 126 -21.06 -21.96 18.13
N LYS A 127 -21.67 -22.79 17.29
CA LYS A 127 -21.33 -24.22 17.20
C LYS A 127 -19.85 -24.47 16.88
N ALA A 128 -19.19 -23.54 16.20
CA ALA A 128 -17.77 -23.59 15.86
C ALA A 128 -16.86 -22.93 16.92
N GLY A 129 -17.41 -22.54 18.07
CA GLY A 129 -16.70 -21.84 19.15
C GLY A 129 -17.01 -20.33 19.23
N PRO A 130 -16.30 -19.61 20.11
CA PRO A 130 -16.48 -18.17 20.29
C PRO A 130 -15.99 -17.39 19.08
N ILE A 131 -16.83 -16.48 18.57
CA ILE A 131 -16.48 -15.58 17.47
C ILE A 131 -16.63 -14.14 17.96
N ASN A 132 -15.51 -13.41 17.97
CA ASN A 132 -15.49 -11.97 18.19
C ASN A 132 -15.78 -11.23 16.87
N GLY A 133 -16.61 -10.20 16.91
CA GLY A 133 -16.90 -9.44 15.69
C GLY A 133 -18.02 -8.42 15.82
N VAL A 134 -18.39 -7.88 14.66
CA VAL A 134 -19.57 -7.05 14.47
C VAL A 134 -20.71 -7.91 13.98
N TRP A 135 -21.78 -7.95 14.76
CA TRP A 135 -22.99 -8.73 14.54
C TRP A 135 -24.18 -7.82 14.32
N GLN A 136 -25.11 -8.28 13.51
CA GLN A 136 -26.40 -7.64 13.31
C GLN A 136 -27.51 -8.50 13.91
N ARG A 137 -28.25 -7.90 14.85
CA ARG A 137 -29.43 -8.51 15.48
C ARG A 137 -30.56 -8.61 14.48
N SER A 138 -31.30 -9.72 14.54
CA SER A 138 -32.57 -9.78 13.83
C SER A 138 -33.60 -8.90 14.54
N LEU A 139 -34.31 -8.08 13.78
CA LEU A 139 -35.41 -7.24 14.23
C LEU A 139 -36.73 -7.78 13.68
N THR A 140 -37.82 -7.54 14.39
CA THR A 140 -39.15 -7.66 13.79
C THR A 140 -39.37 -6.50 12.81
N ILE A 141 -40.30 -6.65 11.87
CA ILE A 141 -40.64 -5.59 10.90
C ILE A 141 -41.07 -4.31 11.63
N ALA A 142 -41.78 -4.43 12.76
CA ALA A 142 -42.20 -3.31 13.58
C ALA A 142 -41.02 -2.52 14.19
N HIS A 143 -39.95 -3.23 14.55
CA HIS A 143 -38.74 -2.66 15.17
C HIS A 143 -37.65 -2.25 14.16
N ALA A 144 -37.80 -2.60 12.88
CA ALA A 144 -36.92 -2.16 11.79
C ALA A 144 -37.18 -0.69 11.37
N LYS A 145 -37.23 0.23 12.33
CA LYS A 145 -37.48 1.67 12.14
C LYS A 145 -36.29 2.50 12.62
N VAL A 146 -36.07 3.67 12.01
CA VAL A 146 -35.02 4.61 12.42
C VAL A 146 -35.46 5.36 13.68
N ALA A 147 -34.63 5.30 14.73
CA ALA A 147 -34.88 6.02 15.98
C ALA A 147 -35.09 7.53 15.72
N GLY A 148 -36.13 8.12 16.31
CA GLY A 148 -36.42 9.56 16.22
C GLY A 148 -37.01 10.04 14.88
N LYS A 149 -37.24 9.16 13.89
CA LYS A 149 -37.87 9.53 12.60
C LYS A 149 -39.08 8.64 12.33
N LYS A 150 -40.29 9.14 12.62
CA LYS A 150 -41.56 8.39 12.42
C LYS A 150 -41.65 7.84 10.99
N GLY A 151 -41.94 6.54 10.89
CA GLY A 151 -42.23 5.86 9.62
C GLY A 151 -41.03 5.43 8.77
N ARG A 152 -39.81 5.89 9.04
CA ARG A 152 -38.65 5.56 8.19
C ARG A 152 -38.08 4.18 8.53
N LYS A 153 -38.06 3.26 7.55
CA LYS A 153 -37.47 1.92 7.70
C LYS A 153 -35.95 2.01 7.89
N LEU A 154 -35.41 1.16 8.76
CA LEU A 154 -33.97 0.98 8.91
C LEU A 154 -33.42 0.29 7.66
N THR A 155 -32.46 0.92 6.99
CA THR A 155 -31.88 0.37 5.75
C THR A 155 -31.02 -0.86 6.06
N ARG A 156 -31.19 -1.92 5.26
CA ARG A 156 -30.51 -3.21 5.45
C ARG A 156 -30.75 -3.78 6.86
N ALA A 157 -31.98 -3.70 7.38
CA ALA A 157 -32.33 -4.39 8.62
C ALA A 157 -32.28 -5.91 8.40
N ASN A 158 -31.81 -6.65 9.40
CA ASN A 158 -31.88 -8.10 9.40
C ASN A 158 -33.23 -8.52 9.99
N THR A 159 -34.03 -9.31 9.27
CA THR A 159 -35.33 -9.83 9.71
C THR A 159 -35.40 -11.36 9.62
N THR A 160 -34.25 -12.03 9.58
CA THR A 160 -34.14 -13.48 9.30
C THR A 160 -34.41 -14.38 10.51
N GLY A 161 -34.58 -13.80 11.70
CA GLY A 161 -34.71 -14.54 12.96
C GLY A 161 -33.38 -14.98 13.58
N ALA A 162 -32.26 -14.81 12.86
CA ALA A 162 -30.92 -15.21 13.33
C ALA A 162 -29.94 -14.03 13.40
N LEU A 163 -28.91 -14.16 14.24
CA LEU A 163 -27.79 -13.24 14.25
C LEU A 163 -26.98 -13.36 12.95
N LYS A 164 -26.61 -12.22 12.39
CA LYS A 164 -25.82 -12.15 11.17
C LYS A 164 -24.43 -11.57 11.48
N LEU A 165 -23.38 -12.30 11.13
CA LEU A 165 -22.00 -11.84 11.28
C LEU A 165 -21.64 -10.91 10.11
N LEU A 166 -21.30 -9.65 10.40
CA LEU A 166 -20.90 -8.68 9.39
C LEU A 166 -19.38 -8.64 9.21
N ILE A 167 -18.65 -8.61 10.32
CA ILE A 167 -17.18 -8.54 10.34
C ILE A 167 -16.67 -9.43 11.48
N ARG A 168 -15.80 -10.39 11.18
CA ARG A 168 -15.08 -11.17 12.20
C ARG A 168 -13.82 -10.44 12.62
N PHE A 169 -13.53 -10.43 13.92
CA PHE A 169 -12.26 -9.98 14.47
C PHE A 169 -11.36 -11.20 14.72
N GLY A 170 -10.09 -11.08 14.40
CA GLY A 170 -9.09 -12.12 14.64
C GLY A 170 -7.70 -11.53 14.82
N ASP A 171 -6.71 -12.41 14.92
CA ASP A 171 -5.31 -12.02 15.09
C ASP A 171 -4.64 -11.70 13.75
N ALA A 172 -3.48 -11.05 13.83
CA ALA A 172 -2.65 -10.81 12.65
C ALA A 172 -2.21 -12.15 12.03
N LEU A 173 -2.35 -12.28 10.72
CA LEU A 173 -1.95 -13.48 9.99
C LEU A 173 -0.50 -13.33 9.49
N PRO A 174 0.25 -14.43 9.36
CA PRO A 174 1.58 -14.40 8.76
C PRO A 174 1.52 -13.98 7.29
N VAL A 175 2.55 -13.27 6.84
CA VAL A 175 2.73 -12.92 5.43
C VAL A 175 3.42 -14.06 4.70
N HIS A 176 2.87 -14.45 3.56
CA HIS A 176 3.40 -15.52 2.72
C HIS A 176 3.94 -15.04 1.36
N LYS A 177 3.65 -13.79 0.98
CA LYS A 177 4.09 -13.20 -0.29
C LYS A 177 5.39 -12.42 -0.08
N HIS A 178 6.25 -12.39 -1.10
CA HIS A 178 7.52 -11.67 -1.04
C HIS A 178 7.66 -10.61 -2.15
N LEU A 179 8.00 -9.39 -1.77
CA LEU A 179 8.23 -8.29 -2.72
C LEU A 179 9.52 -8.48 -3.53
N ASN A 180 10.53 -9.10 -2.92
CA ASN A 180 11.87 -9.28 -3.50
C ASN A 180 12.51 -7.92 -3.87
N TRP A 181 12.31 -6.92 -3.03
CA TRP A 181 12.70 -5.52 -3.26
C TRP A 181 14.19 -5.41 -3.60
N PHE A 182 15.07 -5.89 -2.73
CA PHE A 182 16.52 -5.75 -2.94
C PHE A 182 17.01 -6.56 -4.14
N LYS A 183 16.47 -7.76 -4.33
CA LYS A 183 16.82 -8.64 -5.45
C LYS A 183 16.39 -8.06 -6.80
N ARG A 184 15.20 -7.46 -6.87
CA ARG A 184 14.69 -6.82 -8.08
C ARG A 184 15.49 -5.58 -8.41
N ALA A 185 15.74 -4.71 -7.42
CA ALA A 185 16.59 -3.54 -7.59
C ALA A 185 17.98 -3.91 -8.12
N GLY A 186 18.64 -4.90 -7.52
CA GLY A 186 19.95 -5.38 -7.96
C GLY A 186 19.95 -5.84 -9.42
N ARG A 187 18.96 -6.62 -9.84
CA ARG A 187 18.82 -7.06 -11.23
C ARG A 187 18.68 -5.89 -12.21
N VAL A 188 17.87 -4.89 -11.86
CA VAL A 188 17.65 -3.71 -12.72
C VAL A 188 18.92 -2.89 -12.83
N VAL A 189 19.64 -2.66 -11.73
CA VAL A 189 20.93 -1.96 -11.75
C VAL A 189 21.91 -2.69 -12.67
N SER A 190 22.12 -3.99 -12.49
CA SER A 190 23.02 -4.77 -13.33
C SER A 190 22.67 -4.72 -14.82
N MET A 191 21.37 -4.73 -15.14
CA MET A 191 20.89 -4.71 -16.53
C MET A 191 21.07 -3.35 -17.22
N TYR A 192 20.87 -2.23 -16.50
CA TYR A 192 20.79 -0.90 -17.12
C TYR A 192 22.00 0.01 -16.83
N GLN A 193 22.92 -0.37 -15.94
CA GLN A 193 24.03 0.50 -15.51
C GLN A 193 24.92 1.00 -16.66
N ALA A 194 25.33 0.12 -17.58
CA ALA A 194 26.21 0.49 -18.68
C ALA A 194 25.50 1.46 -19.63
N ARG A 195 24.28 1.10 -20.05
CA ARG A 195 23.49 1.92 -20.97
C ARG A 195 23.16 3.30 -20.39
N ALA A 196 22.79 3.36 -19.11
CA ALA A 196 22.48 4.63 -18.44
C ALA A 196 23.71 5.54 -18.36
N LEU A 197 24.90 4.99 -18.16
CA LEU A 197 26.15 5.75 -18.17
C LEU A 197 26.47 6.27 -19.57
N GLU A 198 26.38 5.43 -20.60
CA GLU A 198 26.58 5.82 -22.00
C GLU A 198 25.65 6.97 -22.41
N ASP A 199 24.35 6.82 -22.16
CA ASP A 199 23.34 7.83 -22.51
C ASP A 199 23.59 9.14 -21.77
N ALA A 200 23.99 9.07 -20.49
CA ALA A 200 24.28 10.27 -19.70
C ALA A 200 25.58 10.97 -20.14
N MET A 201 26.62 10.21 -20.50
CA MET A 201 27.86 10.77 -21.05
C MET A 201 27.61 11.47 -22.39
N ALA A 202 26.83 10.84 -23.28
CA ALA A 202 26.45 11.44 -24.56
C ALA A 202 25.71 12.78 -24.37
N GLN A 203 24.79 12.83 -23.41
CA GLN A 203 24.05 14.07 -23.09
C GLN A 203 24.92 15.15 -22.44
N ALA A 204 25.86 14.77 -21.57
CA ALA A 204 26.79 15.72 -20.96
C ALA A 204 27.71 16.34 -22.01
N LEU A 205 28.19 15.55 -22.98
CA LEU A 205 28.98 16.05 -24.10
C LEU A 205 28.17 16.99 -25.00
N ALA A 206 26.90 16.65 -25.29
CA ALA A 206 26.03 17.48 -26.12
C ALA A 206 25.67 18.83 -25.46
N THR A 207 25.70 18.91 -24.13
CA THR A 207 25.36 20.11 -23.35
C THR A 207 26.58 20.88 -22.85
N ALA A 208 27.79 20.41 -23.15
CA ALA A 208 29.04 21.13 -22.92
C ALA A 208 29.19 22.26 -23.94
N LYS A 209 28.60 23.42 -23.63
CA LYS A 209 28.89 24.70 -24.29
C LYS A 209 29.75 25.56 -23.39
#